data_AF-W0GT34-F1
#
_entry.id   AF-W0GT34-F1
#
_cell.length_a   1.000
_cell.length_b   1.000
_cell.length_c   1.000
_cell.angle_alpha   90.00
_cell.angle_beta   90.00
_cell.angle_gamma   90.00
#
_symmetry.space_group_name_H-M   'P 1'
#
loop_
_entity.id
_entity.type
_entity.pdbx_description
1 polymer ?
#
loop_
_entity_poly.entity_id
_entity_poly.type
_entity_poly.pdbx_seq_one_letter_code
_entity_poly.pdbx_strand_id
1 'polypeptide(L)'
;MPPEFQPSSDDLARYLEQRGELTKPWNLQMLRLKKIKEAKDSMDPQLYLEKVQEAHADLIRLGQFWKGREQEVFVGTYQPSELIEPLPGSPDDR
;
A
#
# COMPACT_ATOMS: atom_id res chain seq x y z
N MET A 1 6.52 17.77 28.59
CA MET A 1 5.89 16.79 27.69
C MET A 1 6.68 15.49 27.80
N PRO A 2 6.05 14.33 28.01
CA PRO A 2 6.79 13.08 27.90
C PRO A 2 7.36 12.99 26.47
N PRO A 3 8.55 12.39 26.27
CA PRO A 3 9.05 12.16 24.92
C PRO A 3 8.02 11.30 24.19
N GLU A 4 7.57 11.75 23.02
CA GLU A 4 6.78 10.90 22.13
C GLU A 4 7.66 9.71 21.74
N PHE A 5 7.38 8.54 22.29
CA PHE A 5 8.02 7.32 21.85
C PHE A 5 7.58 7.05 20.41
N GLN A 6 8.44 7.37 19.45
CA GLN A 6 8.25 6.98 18.06
C GLN A 6 9.09 5.71 17.81
N PRO A 7 8.46 4.53 17.63
CA PRO A 7 9.20 3.29 17.39
C PRO A 7 10.07 3.41 16.14
N SER A 8 11.25 2.79 16.15
CA SER A 8 12.13 2.76 14.98
C SER A 8 11.52 1.94 13.84
N SER A 9 12.07 2.05 12.63
CA SER A 9 11.68 1.18 11.51
C SER A 9 11.87 -0.30 11.83
N ASP A 10 12.91 -0.65 12.59
CA ASP A 10 13.18 -2.01 13.05
C ASP A 10 12.13 -2.47 14.08
N ASP A 11 11.75 -1.62 15.03
CA ASP A 11 10.70 -1.95 16.01
C ASP A 11 9.35 -2.13 15.32
N LEU A 12 9.06 -1.29 14.33
CA LEU A 12 7.85 -1.39 13.52
C LEU A 12 7.85 -2.66 12.67
N ALA A 13 8.98 -3.05 12.09
CA ALA A 13 9.10 -4.28 11.31
C ALA A 13 8.85 -5.51 12.18
N ARG A 14 9.50 -5.60 13.35
CA ARG A 14 9.29 -6.68 14.31
C ARG A 14 7.84 -6.77 14.77
N TYR A 15 7.21 -5.64 15.05
CA TYR A 15 5.79 -5.59 15.43
C TYR A 15 4.87 -6.15 14.34
N LEU A 16 5.12 -5.80 13.07
CA LEU A 16 4.34 -6.28 11.93
C LEU A 16 4.60 -7.78 11.65
N GLU A 17 5.84 -8.24 11.78
CA GLU A 17 6.22 -9.65 11.64
C GLU A 17 5.50 -10.53 12.68
N GLN A 18 5.52 -10.13 13.95
CA GLN A 18 4.85 -10.87 15.03
C GLN A 18 3.34 -11.05 14.81
N ARG A 19 2.72 -10.13 14.06
CA ARG A 19 1.29 -10.16 13.74
C ARG A 19 0.99 -10.81 12.38
N GLY A 20 2.02 -11.28 11.66
CA GLY A 20 1.88 -11.84 10.31
C GLY A 20 1.41 -10.81 9.28
N GLU A 21 1.62 -9.51 9.54
CA GLU A 21 1.13 -8.42 8.69
C GLU A 21 2.22 -7.78 7.83
N LEU A 22 3.49 -8.21 7.97
CA LEU A 22 4.61 -7.61 7.25
C LEU A 22 4.41 -7.62 5.73
N THR A 23 3.86 -8.70 5.19
CA THR A 23 3.70 -8.91 3.74
C THR A 23 2.60 -8.06 3.11
N LYS A 24 1.79 -7.36 3.91
CA LYS A 24 0.71 -6.51 3.39
C LYS A 24 1.33 -5.28 2.69
N PRO A 25 0.98 -4.98 1.43
CA PRO A 25 1.64 -3.92 0.65
C PRO A 25 1.66 -2.54 1.33
N TRP A 26 0.60 -2.18 2.04
CA TRP A 26 0.54 -0.90 2.77
C TRP A 26 1.46 -0.86 4.00
N ASN A 27 1.70 -2.00 4.64
CA ASN A 27 2.64 -2.10 5.77
C ASN A 27 4.09 -1.97 5.31
N LEU A 28 4.42 -2.55 4.15
CA LEU A 28 5.72 -2.33 3.49
C LEU A 28 5.91 -0.85 3.13
N GLN A 29 4.84 -0.19 2.67
CA GLN A 29 4.90 1.23 2.34
C GLN A 29 5.09 2.11 3.59
N MET A 30 4.43 1.77 4.70
CA MET A 30 4.63 2.42 5.99
C MET A 30 6.09 2.26 6.48
N LEU A 31 6.67 1.06 6.36
CA LEU A 31 8.07 0.81 6.69
C LEU A 31 9.03 1.63 5.83
N ARG A 32 8.80 1.71 4.52
CA ARG A 32 9.59 2.53 3.61
C ARG A 32 9.59 4.01 4.03
N LEU A 33 8.42 4.57 4.33
CA LEU A 33 8.30 5.96 4.79
C LEU A 33 9.03 6.19 6.12
N LYS A 34 8.94 5.24 7.07
CA LYS A 34 9.67 5.33 8.34
C LYS A 34 11.19 5.35 8.13
N LYS A 35 11.72 4.47 7.26
CA LYS A 35 13.15 4.44 6.93
C LYS A 35 13.62 5.73 6.25
N ILE A 36 12.82 6.29 5.34
CA ILE A 36 13.12 7.59 4.71
C ILE A 36 13.17 8.70 5.78
N LYS A 37 12.20 8.72 6.71
CA LYS A 37 12.17 9.70 7.81
C LYS A 37 13.40 9.61 8.71
N GLU A 38 13.82 8.39 9.06
CA GLU A 38 15.01 8.15 9.90
C GLU A 38 16.31 8.56 9.20
N ALA A 39 16.41 8.35 7.89
CA ALA A 39 17.59 8.71 7.12
C ALA A 39 17.67 10.22 6.78
N LYS A 40 16.63 11.00 7.06
CA LYS A 40 16.49 12.41 6.65
C LYS A 40 17.73 13.26 6.95
N ASP A 41 18.27 13.16 8.16
CA ASP A 41 19.40 14.01 8.59
C ASP A 41 20.74 13.59 7.97
N SER A 42 20.81 12.38 7.41
CA SER A 42 22.00 11.83 6.73
C SER A 42 21.89 11.86 5.19
N MET A 43 20.76 12.32 4.66
CA MET A 43 20.43 12.29 3.24
C MET A 43 20.50 13.70 2.64
N ASP A 44 20.91 13.78 1.38
CA ASP A 44 20.77 15.02 0.62
C ASP A 44 19.28 15.44 0.57
N PRO A 45 18.94 16.73 0.80
CA PRO A 45 17.55 17.18 0.84
C PRO A 45 16.76 16.95 -0.45
N GLN A 46 17.41 17.05 -1.62
CA GLN A 46 16.76 16.82 -2.91
C GLN A 46 16.47 15.33 -3.08
N LEU A 47 17.44 14.47 -2.74
CA LEU A 47 17.24 13.02 -2.73
C LEU A 47 16.13 12.59 -1.76
N TYR A 48 16.04 13.21 -0.58
CA TYR A 48 14.98 12.95 0.38
C TYR A 48 13.60 13.24 -0.23
N LEU A 49 13.43 14.40 -0.89
CA LEU A 49 12.19 14.77 -1.55
C LEU A 49 11.82 13.80 -2.66
N GLU A 50 12.78 13.40 -3.49
CA GLU A 50 12.57 12.40 -4.55
C GLU A 50 12.10 11.06 -3.96
N LYS A 51 12.73 10.58 -2.89
CA LYS A 51 12.33 9.33 -2.22
C LYS A 51 10.93 9.41 -1.63
N VAL A 52 10.54 10.56 -1.07
CA VAL A 52 9.17 10.79 -0.58
C VAL A 52 8.17 10.81 -1.74
N GLN A 53 8.50 11.43 -2.87
CA GLN A 53 7.63 11.47 -4.05
C GLN A 53 7.45 10.09 -4.68
N GLU A 54 8.51 9.30 -4.82
CA GLU A 54 8.44 7.90 -5.26
C GLU A 54 7.51 7.09 -4.36
N ALA A 55 7.71 7.20 -3.04
CA ALA A 55 6.88 6.52 -2.05
C ALA A 55 5.40 6.94 -2.17
N HIS A 56 5.13 8.23 -2.35
CA HIS A 56 3.77 8.72 -2.59
C HIS A 56 3.16 8.14 -3.87
N ALA A 57 3.90 8.14 -4.98
CA ALA A 57 3.42 7.59 -6.24
C ALA A 57 3.06 6.10 -6.13
N ASP A 58 3.85 5.32 -5.39
CA ASP A 58 3.57 3.91 -5.15
C ASP A 58 2.32 3.69 -4.27
N LEU A 59 2.09 4.55 -3.27
CA LEU A 59 0.85 4.53 -2.49
C LEU A 59 -0.38 4.80 -3.38
N ILE A 60 -0.29 5.75 -4.30
CA ILE A 60 -1.37 6.02 -5.25
C ILE A 60 -1.62 4.82 -6.16
N ARG A 61 -0.56 4.19 -6.68
CA ARG A 61 -0.68 2.97 -7.51
C ARG A 61 -1.36 1.83 -6.75
N LEU A 62 -1.00 1.62 -5.48
CA LEU A 62 -1.66 0.63 -4.62
C LEU A 62 -3.16 0.92 -4.47
N GLY A 63 -3.55 2.17 -4.23
CA GLY A 63 -4.95 2.56 -4.15
C GLY A 63 -5.71 2.34 -5.46
N GLN A 64 -5.10 2.69 -6.61
CA GLN A 64 -5.71 2.44 -7.92
C GLN A 64 -5.88 0.95 -8.22
N PHE A 65 -4.91 0.12 -7.82
CA PHE A 65 -4.99 -1.32 -8.02
C PHE A 65 -6.17 -1.98 -7.28
N TRP A 66 -6.55 -1.44 -6.11
CA TRP A 66 -7.68 -1.96 -5.34
C TRP A 66 -9.04 -1.51 -5.85
N LYS A 67 -9.09 -0.45 -6.67
CA LYS A 67 -10.34 0.06 -7.23
C LYS A 67 -11.02 -1.02 -8.09
N GLY A 68 -12.21 -1.45 -7.71
CA GLY A 68 -12.95 -2.52 -8.36
C GLY A 68 -12.52 -3.95 -7.96
N ARG A 69 -11.62 -4.09 -6.98
CA ARG A 69 -11.14 -5.36 -6.42
C ARG A 69 -11.29 -5.41 -4.89
N GLU A 70 -12.05 -4.49 -4.31
CA GLU A 70 -12.16 -4.35 -2.86
C GLU A 70 -12.74 -5.61 -2.20
N GLN A 71 -13.72 -6.26 -2.83
CA GLN A 71 -14.28 -7.52 -2.32
C GLN A 71 -13.24 -8.66 -2.32
N GLU A 72 -12.43 -8.75 -3.38
CA GLU A 72 -11.36 -9.74 -3.47
C GLU A 72 -10.30 -9.51 -2.40
N VAL A 73 -9.87 -8.26 -2.24
CA VAL A 73 -8.72 -7.89 -1.40
C VAL A 73 -9.07 -7.83 0.09
N PHE A 74 -10.26 -7.36 0.44
CA PHE A 74 -10.66 -7.15 1.84
C PHE A 74 -11.60 -8.22 2.39
N VAL A 75 -12.35 -8.91 1.53
CA VAL A 75 -13.32 -9.94 1.95
C VAL A 75 -12.89 -11.35 1.50
N GLY A 76 -11.96 -11.47 0.54
CA GLY A 76 -11.44 -12.74 0.05
C GLY A 76 -12.29 -13.40 -1.04
N THR A 77 -13.30 -12.69 -1.57
CA THR A 77 -14.16 -13.19 -2.64
C THR A 77 -13.71 -12.59 -3.96
N TYR A 78 -13.15 -13.41 -4.84
CA TYR A 78 -12.79 -12.97 -6.19
C TYR A 78 -14.04 -12.48 -6.93
N GLN A 79 -14.02 -11.22 -7.37
CA GLN A 79 -15.03 -10.64 -8.24
C GLN A 79 -14.35 -10.33 -9.58
N PRO A 80 -14.73 -11.00 -10.68
CA PRO A 80 -14.23 -10.64 -12.00
C PRO A 80 -14.55 -9.18 -12.29
N SER A 81 -13.63 -8.45 -12.92
CA SER A 81 -13.95 -7.15 -13.52
C SER A 81 -15.16 -7.35 -14.43
N GLU A 82 -16.22 -6.56 -14.24
CA GLU A 82 -17.47 -6.69 -15.00
C GLU A 82 -17.17 -6.97 -16.48
N LEU A 83 -17.59 -8.15 -16.96
CA LEU A 83 -17.66 -8.43 -18.38
C LEU A 83 -18.62 -7.39 -18.96
N ILE A 84 -18.09 -6.37 -19.64
CA ILE A 84 -18.87 -5.35 -20.34
C ILE A 84 -19.59 -5.95 -21.56
N GLU A 85 -19.23 -7.17 -21.96
CA GLU A 85 -19.83 -7.86 -23.09
C GLU A 85 -20.96 -8.79 -22.63
N PRO A 86 -22.20 -8.64 -23.15
CA PRO A 86 -23.23 -9.64 -22.94
C PRO A 86 -22.73 -10.98 -23.49
N LEU A 87 -22.97 -12.05 -22.73
CA LEU A 87 -22.68 -13.41 -23.19
C LEU A 87 -23.45 -13.67 -24.50
N PRO A 88 -22.84 -14.31 -25.52
CA PRO A 88 -23.53 -14.63 -26.76
C PRO A 88 -24.82 -15.42 -26.48
N GLY A 89 -25.98 -14.86 -26.83
CA GLY A 89 -27.32 -15.38 -26.53
C GLY A 89 -28.07 -14.66 -25.40
N SER A 90 -27.62 -13.48 -24.95
CA SER A 90 -28.33 -12.65 -23.96
C SER A 90 -29.68 -12.14 -24.51
N PRO A 91 -30.69 -11.81 -23.67
CA PRO A 91 -31.88 -11.08 -24.12
C PRO A 91 -31.56 -9.76 -24.84
N ASP A 92 -30.39 -9.17 -24.58
CA ASP A 92 -29.88 -7.98 -25.25
C ASP A 92 -29.36 -8.25 -26.69
N ASP A 93 -29.21 -9.52 -27.08
CA ASP A 93 -28.84 -9.95 -28.45
C ASP A 93 -30.06 -10.11 -29.39
N ARG A 94 -31.28 -9.78 -28.94
CA ARG A 94 -32.52 -9.90 -29.74
C ARG A 94 -33.05 -8.59 -30.27
#